data_AF-A0A1H1ILG2-F1
#
_entry.id   AF-A0A1H1ILG2-F1
#
_cell.length_a   1.000
_cell.length_b   1.000
_cell.length_c   1.000
_cell.angle_alpha   90.00
_cell.angle_beta   90.00
_cell.angle_gamma   90.00
#
_symmetry.space_group_name_H-M   'P 1'
#
loop_
_entity.id
_entity.type
_entity.pdbx_description
1 polymer ?
#
loop_
_entity_poly.entity_id
_entity_poly.type
_entity_poly.pdbx_seq_one_letter_code
_entity_poly.pdbx_strand_id
1 'polypeptide(L)'
;MSLGPFWPARWIASYPDVGVVAEGVLPRLPGQTLLSKKAPEWSTGVQKTVSGRRRTTAYYPAPLWSFKLSYNVLRKRPGLDEWSTLIEFFNQRKGQFGEFLFFDRSDHLVTLQRFGTGDGTTQTFQLSREIGNWVEPVYGVVNVDVVTVGGVPISAFSVDELGRITFAVAPPDNASLVWSGAFYFRCAFEDDSLDGAQPYRTIWELKSIAFTSIKP
;
A
#
# COMPACT_ATOMS: atom_id res chain seq x y z
N MET A 1 0.01 -36.65 22.11
CA MET A 1 1.00 -36.00 21.23
C MET A 1 0.70 -34.51 21.23
N SER A 2 1.64 -33.70 21.71
CA SER A 2 1.51 -32.25 21.82
C SER A 2 1.58 -31.61 20.43
N LEU A 3 0.49 -30.99 19.97
CA LEU A 3 0.48 -30.13 18.79
C LEU A 3 0.93 -28.73 19.24
N GLY A 4 2.22 -28.44 19.10
CA GLY A 4 2.72 -27.07 19.21
C GLY A 4 2.17 -26.19 18.08
N PRO A 5 2.21 -24.85 18.22
CA PRO A 5 1.73 -23.95 17.18
C PRO A 5 2.54 -24.20 15.90
N PHE A 6 1.84 -24.55 14.82
CA PHE A 6 2.41 -24.64 13.50
C PHE A 6 2.86 -23.22 13.11
N TRP A 7 4.16 -22.97 13.22
CA TRP A 7 4.79 -21.85 12.55
C TRP A 7 5.20 -22.35 11.17
N PRO A 8 4.70 -21.79 10.06
CA PRO A 8 5.18 -22.16 8.73
C PRO A 8 6.70 -21.90 8.62
N ALA A 9 7.38 -22.72 7.80
CA ALA A 9 8.83 -22.75 7.65
C ALA A 9 9.40 -21.40 7.19
N ARG A 10 10.40 -20.89 7.92
CA ARG A 10 10.94 -19.53 7.82
C ARG A 10 12.03 -19.34 6.75
N TRP A 11 11.99 -20.00 5.60
CA TRP A 11 13.09 -19.88 4.60
C TRP A 11 12.71 -19.71 3.12
N ILE A 12 11.44 -19.74 2.74
CA ILE A 12 10.93 -19.12 1.49
C ILE A 12 9.57 -18.51 1.83
N ALA A 13 9.59 -17.37 2.52
CA ALA A 13 8.43 -16.49 2.56
C ALA A 13 8.77 -15.34 1.63
N SER A 14 8.37 -15.49 0.37
CA SER A 14 8.32 -14.44 -0.64
C SER A 14 7.31 -13.37 -0.19
N TYR A 15 7.64 -12.66 0.88
CA TYR A 15 7.15 -11.31 1.05
C TYR A 15 7.91 -10.46 0.04
N PRO A 16 7.22 -9.61 -0.72
CA PRO A 16 7.84 -8.86 -1.81
C PRO A 16 8.91 -7.86 -1.33
N ASP A 17 9.06 -7.66 -0.02
CA ASP A 17 10.07 -6.80 0.58
C ASP A 17 11.38 -7.52 0.93
N VAL A 18 11.47 -8.85 0.78
CA VAL A 18 12.68 -9.63 1.11
C VAL A 18 13.33 -10.17 -0.16
N GLY A 19 14.22 -9.37 -0.75
CA GLY A 19 15.27 -9.86 -1.66
C GLY A 19 14.93 -9.93 -3.14
N VAL A 20 13.69 -9.60 -3.54
CA VAL A 20 13.34 -9.37 -4.95
C VAL A 20 12.99 -7.90 -5.10
N VAL A 21 13.76 -7.17 -5.91
CA VAL A 21 13.34 -5.85 -6.38
C VAL A 21 12.14 -6.09 -7.30
N ALA A 22 10.93 -6.05 -6.73
CA ALA A 22 9.72 -6.13 -7.52
C ALA A 22 9.61 -4.83 -8.33
N GLU A 23 9.45 -4.96 -9.64
CA GLU A 23 9.29 -3.81 -10.52
C GLU A 23 8.10 -2.97 -10.04
N GLY A 24 8.26 -1.65 -10.00
CA GLY A 24 7.19 -0.77 -9.50
C GLY A 24 7.08 -0.67 -7.99
N VAL A 25 7.80 -1.47 -7.20
CA VAL A 25 7.73 -1.43 -5.73
C VAL A 25 8.94 -0.68 -5.17
N LEU A 26 8.71 0.24 -4.22
CA LEU A 26 9.78 0.96 -3.54
C LEU A 26 10.74 -0.05 -2.88
N PRO A 27 12.03 -0.06 -3.25
CA PRO A 27 12.97 -1.06 -2.78
C PRO A 27 13.22 -0.90 -1.28
N ARG A 28 13.27 -2.03 -0.58
CA ARG A 28 13.70 -2.08 0.80
C ARG A 28 15.22 -2.01 0.87
N LEU A 29 15.74 -0.99 1.54
CA LEU A 29 17.18 -0.82 1.73
C LEU A 29 17.56 -1.19 3.17
N PRO A 30 18.65 -1.96 3.40
CA PRO A 30 19.11 -2.28 4.76
C PRO A 30 19.40 -1.05 5.63
N GLY A 31 19.84 0.07 5.02
CA GLY A 31 20.06 1.36 5.68
C GLY A 31 18.80 2.19 5.97
N GLN A 32 17.62 1.72 5.55
CA GLN A 32 16.33 2.35 5.80
C GLN A 32 15.95 2.21 7.28
N THR A 33 15.56 3.32 7.91
CA THR A 33 15.00 3.27 9.27
C THR A 33 13.52 2.89 9.25
N LEU A 34 12.90 2.78 10.43
CA LEU A 34 11.46 2.61 10.51
C LEU A 34 10.72 3.79 9.88
N LEU A 35 9.47 3.55 9.49
CA LEU A 35 8.56 4.56 8.97
C LEU A 35 8.51 5.77 9.92
N SER A 36 8.99 6.91 9.43
CA SER A 36 9.17 8.11 10.26
C SER A 36 7.88 8.91 10.38
N LYS A 37 6.98 8.79 9.40
CA LYS A 37 5.63 9.37 9.42
C LYS A 37 4.67 8.50 8.62
N LYS A 38 3.46 8.35 9.16
CA LYS A 38 2.26 7.88 8.45
C LYS A 38 1.09 8.71 8.96
N ALA A 39 0.42 9.44 8.07
CA ALA A 39 -0.69 10.29 8.46
C ALA A 39 -1.80 10.30 7.40
N PRO A 40 -3.08 10.18 7.81
CA PRO A 40 -4.20 10.39 6.90
C PRO A 40 -4.39 11.89 6.63
N GLU A 41 -4.68 12.23 5.38
CA GLU A 41 -4.89 13.59 4.89
C GLU A 41 -6.27 13.70 4.22
N TRP A 42 -7.06 14.65 4.71
CA TRP A 42 -8.40 14.93 4.22
C TRP A 42 -8.45 16.31 3.57
N SER A 43 -8.99 16.37 2.36
CA SER A 43 -9.30 17.65 1.72
C SER A 43 -10.76 18.01 2.01
N THR A 44 -10.97 19.12 2.73
CA THR A 44 -12.31 19.61 3.09
C THR A 44 -12.46 21.11 2.81
N GLY A 45 -13.60 21.48 2.24
CA GLY A 45 -14.03 22.86 2.10
C GLY A 45 -14.85 23.28 3.31
N VAL A 46 -14.45 24.36 3.99
CA VAL A 46 -15.20 24.93 5.12
C VAL A 46 -15.56 26.37 4.81
N GLN A 47 -16.86 26.64 4.69
CA GLN A 47 -17.39 27.98 4.45
C GLN A 47 -18.17 28.45 5.68
N LYS A 48 -17.88 29.66 6.16
CA LYS A 48 -18.60 30.31 7.26
C LYS A 48 -19.40 31.49 6.70
N THR A 49 -20.69 31.53 6.97
CA THR A 49 -21.55 32.66 6.60
C THR A 49 -21.40 33.80 7.61
N VAL A 50 -21.84 35.01 7.22
CA VAL A 50 -21.87 36.19 8.12
C VAL A 50 -22.74 35.95 9.35
N SER A 51 -23.76 35.10 9.23
CA SER A 51 -24.60 34.64 10.37
C SER A 51 -23.93 33.63 11.30
N GLY A 52 -22.66 33.26 11.06
CA GLY A 52 -21.92 32.30 11.86
C GLY A 52 -22.20 30.81 11.55
N ARG A 53 -23.07 30.50 10.58
CA ARG A 53 -23.35 29.11 10.17
C ARG A 53 -22.18 28.54 9.38
N ARG A 54 -21.88 27.26 9.59
CA ARG A 54 -20.79 26.54 8.93
C ARG A 54 -21.37 25.54 7.91
N ARG A 55 -20.95 25.66 6.66
CA ARG A 55 -21.15 24.62 5.62
C ARG A 55 -19.82 23.91 5.40
N THR A 56 -19.86 22.58 5.33
CA THR A 56 -18.67 21.75 5.10
C THR A 56 -18.90 20.81 3.93
N THR A 57 -17.82 20.51 3.21
CA THR A 57 -17.82 19.57 2.09
C THR A 57 -16.52 18.78 2.15
N ALA A 58 -16.62 17.45 2.19
CA ALA A 58 -15.48 16.56 2.07
C ALA A 58 -15.24 16.31 0.57
N TYR A 59 -14.03 16.61 0.09
CA TYR A 59 -13.68 16.44 -1.32
C TYR A 59 -13.20 15.03 -1.64
N TYR A 60 -12.70 14.32 -0.63
CA TYR A 60 -12.26 12.94 -0.78
C TYR A 60 -13.25 11.97 -0.11
N PRO A 61 -13.49 10.78 -0.69
CA PRO A 61 -14.29 9.73 -0.06
C PRO A 61 -13.49 8.91 0.98
N ALA A 62 -12.16 8.88 0.85
CA ALA A 62 -11.20 8.23 1.74
C ALA A 62 -9.98 9.15 1.91
N PRO A 63 -9.18 9.05 2.99
CA PRO A 63 -8.01 9.90 3.14
C PRO A 63 -6.95 9.56 2.06
N LEU A 64 -6.03 10.48 1.82
CA LEU A 64 -4.72 10.14 1.27
C LEU A 64 -3.76 9.87 2.43
N TRP A 65 -2.78 9.02 2.25
CA TRP A 65 -1.77 8.70 3.25
C TRP A 65 -0.46 9.38 2.90
N SER A 66 0.02 10.29 3.75
CA SER A 66 1.36 10.86 3.64
C SER A 66 2.33 10.00 4.43
N PHE A 67 3.40 9.59 3.77
CA PHE A 67 4.46 8.75 4.32
C PHE A 67 5.79 9.50 4.30
N LYS A 68 6.62 9.24 5.31
CA LYS A 68 8.01 9.71 5.33
C LYS A 68 8.92 8.57 5.76
N LEU A 69 9.88 8.24 4.92
CA LEU A 69 10.94 7.27 5.21
C LEU A 69 12.23 8.01 5.45
N SER A 70 12.90 7.73 6.56
CA SER A 70 14.24 8.26 6.83
C SER A 70 15.31 7.21 6.55
N TYR A 71 16.50 7.65 6.19
CA TYR A 71 17.65 6.78 5.99
C TYR A 71 18.78 7.27 6.89
N ASN A 72 19.34 6.36 7.70
CA ASN A 72 20.48 6.72 8.53
C ASN A 72 21.76 6.76 7.69
N VAL A 73 21.92 5.78 6.81
CA VAL A 73 23.11 5.59 5.97
C VAL A 73 22.66 4.90 4.69
N LEU A 74 23.11 5.40 3.54
CA LEU A 74 22.99 4.73 2.25
C LEU A 74 24.36 4.33 1.75
N ARG A 75 24.59 3.04 1.57
CA ARG A 75 25.90 2.51 1.15
C ARG A 75 26.01 2.54 -0.38
N LYS A 76 27.21 2.85 -0.86
CA LYS A 76 27.62 2.73 -2.26
C LYS A 76 28.91 1.92 -2.34
N ARG A 77 28.80 0.59 -2.32
CA ARG A 77 29.93 -0.34 -2.45
C ARG A 77 29.51 -1.65 -3.12
N PRO A 78 30.44 -2.45 -3.67
CA PRO A 78 30.10 -3.75 -4.25
C PRO A 78 29.29 -4.63 -3.29
N GLY A 79 28.18 -5.18 -3.77
CA GLY A 79 27.24 -6.01 -3.01
C GLY A 79 26.24 -5.25 -2.14
N LEU A 80 26.43 -3.94 -1.91
CA LEU A 80 25.54 -3.07 -1.12
C LEU A 80 25.55 -1.66 -1.74
N ASP A 81 24.83 -1.51 -2.86
CA ASP A 81 24.67 -0.23 -3.55
C ASP A 81 23.23 0.30 -3.42
N GLU A 82 22.91 0.69 -2.20
CA GLU A 82 21.60 1.20 -1.79
C GLU A 82 21.33 2.58 -2.42
N TRP A 83 22.39 3.40 -2.55
CA TRP A 83 22.28 4.74 -3.14
C TRP A 83 21.93 4.68 -4.62
N SER A 84 22.64 3.87 -5.42
CA SER A 84 22.35 3.77 -6.85
C SER A 84 20.98 3.14 -7.10
N THR A 85 20.60 2.13 -6.31
CA THR A 85 19.26 1.50 -6.38
C THR A 85 18.14 2.53 -6.16
N LEU A 86 18.33 3.42 -5.18
CA LEU A 86 17.34 4.46 -4.87
C LEU A 86 17.25 5.52 -5.97
N ILE A 87 18.39 6.01 -6.47
CA ILE A 87 18.41 6.98 -7.58
C ILE A 87 17.79 6.38 -8.83
N GLU A 88 18.13 5.14 -9.15
CA GLU A 88 17.59 4.43 -10.31
C GLU A 88 16.06 4.38 -10.21
N PHE A 89 15.54 3.96 -9.05
CA PHE A 89 14.10 3.94 -8.82
C PHE A 89 13.46 5.33 -8.95
N PHE A 90 14.06 6.36 -8.36
CA PHE A 90 13.57 7.74 -8.45
C PHE A 90 13.53 8.24 -9.90
N ASN A 91 14.58 7.98 -10.67
CA ASN A 91 14.68 8.38 -12.08
C ASN A 91 13.72 7.60 -12.99
N GLN A 92 13.48 6.32 -12.71
CA GLN A 92 12.46 5.53 -13.42
C GLN A 92 11.05 6.13 -13.22
N ARG A 93 10.78 6.75 -12.06
CA ARG A 93 9.52 7.45 -11.78
C ARG A 93 9.51 8.91 -12.23
N LYS A 94 10.66 9.50 -12.57
CA LYS A 94 10.79 10.91 -12.98
C LYS A 94 10.23 11.87 -11.92
N GLY A 95 10.58 11.67 -10.65
CA GLY A 95 10.10 12.51 -9.55
C GLY A 95 8.62 12.29 -9.22
N GLN A 96 7.84 13.36 -9.12
CA GLN A 96 6.41 13.32 -8.79
C GLN A 96 5.54 12.70 -9.89
N PHE A 97 6.06 12.58 -11.13
CA PHE A 97 5.27 12.13 -12.28
C PHE A 97 4.83 10.65 -12.16
N GLY A 98 5.75 9.76 -11.78
CA GLY A 98 5.55 8.33 -11.81
C GLY A 98 5.00 7.79 -10.51
N GLU A 99 4.01 6.90 -10.61
CA GLU A 99 3.48 6.17 -9.48
C GLU A 99 4.29 4.90 -9.17
N PHE A 100 4.24 4.47 -7.92
CA PHE A 100 4.85 3.25 -7.44
C PHE A 100 4.07 2.64 -6.27
N LEU A 101 4.40 1.40 -5.93
CA LEU A 101 3.82 0.65 -4.83
C LEU A 101 4.73 0.71 -3.61
N PHE A 102 4.16 0.99 -2.45
CA PHE A 102 4.85 1.02 -1.17
C PHE A 102 4.32 -0.06 -0.24
N PHE A 103 5.24 -0.85 0.31
CA PHE A 103 4.93 -1.90 1.28
C PHE A 103 5.16 -1.40 2.71
N ASP A 104 4.07 -1.17 3.45
CA ASP A 104 4.15 -0.79 4.86
C ASP A 104 4.10 -2.02 5.76
N ARG A 105 5.24 -2.38 6.36
CA ARG A 105 5.34 -3.55 7.24
C ARG A 105 4.43 -3.51 8.46
N SER A 106 3.97 -2.32 8.87
CA SER A 106 3.04 -2.19 10.00
C SER A 106 1.58 -2.38 9.58
N ASP A 107 1.25 -2.23 8.31
CA ASP A 107 -0.11 -2.18 7.79
C ASP A 107 -0.14 -2.61 6.32
N HIS A 108 -0.13 -3.92 6.10
CA HIS A 108 -0.08 -4.54 4.77
C HIS A 108 -0.94 -5.80 4.67
N LEU A 109 -1.57 -6.25 5.75
CA LEU A 109 -2.34 -7.50 5.79
C LEU A 109 -3.81 -7.20 6.04
N VAL A 110 -4.65 -7.96 5.35
CA VAL A 110 -6.09 -8.01 5.58
C VAL A 110 -6.46 -9.44 5.90
N THR A 111 -7.22 -9.63 6.98
CA THR A 111 -7.64 -10.96 7.46
C THR A 111 -9.15 -11.02 7.61
N LEU A 112 -9.79 -11.85 6.79
CA LEU A 112 -11.23 -12.14 6.81
C LEU A 112 -12.09 -10.88 6.80
N GLN A 113 -11.72 -9.90 5.98
CA GLN A 113 -12.45 -8.65 5.90
C GLN A 113 -13.56 -8.71 4.87
N ARG A 114 -14.75 -8.26 5.27
CA ARG A 114 -15.85 -8.03 4.35
C ARG A 114 -15.60 -6.78 3.51
N PHE A 115 -15.62 -6.93 2.19
CA PHE A 115 -15.45 -5.81 1.25
C PHE A 115 -16.73 -5.47 0.49
N GLY A 116 -17.73 -6.36 0.50
CA GLY A 116 -18.97 -6.13 -0.22
C GLY A 116 -20.09 -7.10 0.14
N THR A 117 -21.19 -6.95 -0.59
CA THR A 117 -22.35 -7.83 -0.55
C THR A 117 -22.79 -8.10 -1.99
N GLY A 118 -23.03 -9.35 -2.32
CA GLY A 118 -23.62 -9.72 -3.61
C GLY A 118 -25.03 -9.21 -3.75
N ASP A 119 -25.42 -8.86 -4.98
CA ASP A 119 -26.74 -8.40 -5.38
C ASP A 119 -27.34 -9.29 -6.50
N GLY A 120 -26.67 -10.40 -6.83
CA GLY A 120 -27.06 -11.32 -7.90
C GLY A 120 -26.78 -10.83 -9.32
N THR A 121 -26.26 -9.61 -9.52
CA THR A 121 -26.06 -9.01 -10.87
C THR A 121 -24.67 -8.42 -11.08
N THR A 122 -24.12 -7.73 -10.10
CA THR A 122 -22.80 -7.11 -10.12
C THR A 122 -21.72 -8.18 -10.01
N GLN A 123 -20.77 -8.19 -10.94
CA GLN A 123 -19.64 -9.13 -10.94
C GLN A 123 -18.34 -8.53 -10.43
N THR A 124 -18.21 -7.20 -10.49
CA THR A 124 -16.98 -6.50 -10.16
C THR A 124 -17.15 -5.69 -8.89
N PHE A 125 -16.22 -5.84 -7.96
CA PHE A 125 -16.21 -5.16 -6.67
C PHE A 125 -14.82 -4.60 -6.38
N GLN A 126 -14.74 -3.53 -5.61
CA GLN A 126 -13.48 -2.96 -5.15
C GLN A 126 -13.08 -3.64 -3.83
N LEU A 127 -11.85 -4.17 -3.74
CA LEU A 127 -11.31 -4.64 -2.47
C LEU A 127 -11.12 -3.46 -1.52
N SER A 128 -11.35 -3.69 -0.24
CA SER A 128 -11.23 -2.69 0.81
C SER A 128 -10.51 -3.25 2.02
N ARG A 129 -9.91 -2.34 2.80
CA ARG A 129 -9.26 -2.62 4.07
C ARG A 129 -9.92 -1.83 5.20
N GLU A 130 -9.86 -2.35 6.42
CA GLU A 130 -10.43 -1.69 7.60
C GLU A 130 -9.32 -1.22 8.55
N ILE A 131 -9.54 -0.05 9.15
CA ILE A 131 -8.75 0.45 10.27
C ILE A 131 -9.73 0.75 11.40
N GLY A 132 -9.84 -0.19 12.34
CA GLY A 132 -10.94 -0.17 13.31
C GLY A 132 -12.28 -0.27 12.58
N ASN A 133 -13.12 0.76 12.69
CA ASN A 133 -14.42 0.82 12.01
C ASN A 133 -14.41 1.63 10.71
N TRP A 134 -13.26 2.15 10.29
CA TRP A 134 -13.13 2.91 9.05
C TRP A 134 -12.75 1.99 7.90
N VAL A 135 -13.47 2.06 6.78
CA VAL A 135 -13.21 1.24 5.59
C VAL A 135 -12.70 2.13 4.47
N GLU A 136 -11.65 1.69 3.79
CA GLU A 136 -11.10 2.37 2.61
C GLU A 136 -10.74 1.38 1.49
N PRO A 137 -10.79 1.82 0.22
CA PRO A 137 -10.43 0.97 -0.91
C PRO A 137 -8.93 0.66 -0.96
N VAL A 138 -8.59 -0.51 -1.51
CA VAL A 138 -7.21 -0.95 -1.76
C VAL A 138 -6.88 -0.79 -3.25
N TYR A 139 -5.80 -0.09 -3.57
CA TYR A 139 -5.37 0.21 -4.96
C TYR A 139 -4.06 -0.44 -5.38
N GLY A 140 -3.53 -1.36 -4.58
CA GLY A 140 -2.36 -2.17 -4.91
C GLY A 140 -2.46 -3.51 -4.19
N VAL A 141 -2.64 -4.60 -4.93
CA VAL A 141 -2.79 -5.94 -4.36
C VAL A 141 -1.50 -6.71 -4.53
N VAL A 142 -0.99 -7.29 -3.44
CA VAL A 142 0.21 -8.15 -3.46
C VAL A 142 -0.22 -9.57 -3.82
N ASN A 143 -1.11 -10.11 -3.00
CA ASN A 143 -1.63 -11.48 -3.09
C ASN A 143 -3.01 -11.51 -2.47
N VAL A 144 -3.84 -12.42 -2.99
CA VAL A 144 -5.14 -12.75 -2.41
C VAL A 144 -5.07 -14.20 -1.99
N ASP A 145 -5.06 -14.44 -0.69
CA ASP A 145 -4.90 -15.77 -0.11
C ASP A 145 -6.23 -16.53 -0.11
N VAL A 146 -7.31 -15.83 0.27
CA VAL A 146 -8.64 -16.41 0.39
C VAL A 146 -9.68 -15.37 -0.02
N VAL A 147 -10.64 -15.78 -0.85
CA VAL A 147 -11.89 -15.05 -1.06
C VAL A 147 -13.04 -16.01 -0.75
N THR A 148 -14.01 -15.54 0.03
CA THR A 148 -15.23 -16.30 0.31
C THR A 148 -16.46 -15.53 -0.14
N VAL A 149 -17.46 -16.26 -0.63
CA VAL A 149 -18.80 -15.76 -0.97
C VAL A 149 -19.80 -16.53 -0.12
N GLY A 150 -20.51 -15.82 0.75
CA GLY A 150 -21.43 -16.45 1.72
C GLY A 150 -20.73 -17.43 2.68
N GLY A 151 -19.44 -17.21 2.95
CA GLY A 151 -18.61 -18.08 3.81
C GLY A 151 -17.97 -19.28 3.10
N VAL A 152 -18.23 -19.49 1.81
CA VAL A 152 -17.61 -20.57 1.03
C VAL A 152 -16.41 -20.03 0.27
N PRO A 153 -15.21 -20.62 0.39
CA PRO A 153 -14.04 -20.20 -0.38
C PRO A 153 -14.23 -20.49 -1.87
N ILE A 154 -13.87 -19.51 -2.71
CA ILE A 154 -13.98 -19.60 -4.17
C ILE A 154 -12.62 -19.28 -4.78
N SER A 155 -12.29 -19.89 -5.91
CA SER A 155 -11.10 -19.59 -6.74
C SER A 155 -11.43 -19.03 -8.12
N ALA A 156 -12.71 -19.02 -8.51
CA ALA A 156 -13.20 -18.51 -9.79
C ALA A 156 -13.37 -16.98 -9.78
N PHE A 157 -12.27 -16.26 -9.58
CA PHE A 157 -12.20 -14.81 -9.63
C PHE A 157 -10.87 -14.34 -10.22
N SER A 158 -10.82 -13.12 -10.73
CA SER A 158 -9.59 -12.43 -11.14
C SER A 158 -9.49 -11.08 -10.44
N VAL A 159 -8.28 -10.62 -10.15
CA VAL A 159 -8.04 -9.33 -9.51
C VAL A 159 -7.14 -8.48 -10.41
N ASP A 160 -7.57 -7.26 -10.67
CA ASP A 160 -6.81 -6.26 -11.43
C ASP A 160 -5.80 -5.52 -10.53
N GLU A 161 -4.84 -4.82 -11.14
CA GLU A 161 -3.77 -4.08 -10.47
C GLU A 161 -4.29 -3.00 -9.50
N LEU A 162 -5.48 -2.46 -9.79
CA LEU A 162 -6.18 -1.47 -8.96
C LEU A 162 -7.05 -2.09 -7.86
N GLY A 163 -6.93 -3.40 -7.61
CA GLY A 163 -7.66 -4.10 -6.55
C GLY A 163 -9.14 -4.32 -6.85
N ARG A 164 -9.54 -4.32 -8.12
CA ARG A 164 -10.88 -4.71 -8.53
C ARG A 164 -10.96 -6.22 -8.70
N ILE A 165 -11.78 -6.87 -7.89
CA ILE A 165 -12.07 -8.29 -8.00
C ILE A 165 -13.27 -8.49 -8.93
N THR A 166 -13.11 -9.37 -9.92
CA THR A 166 -14.18 -9.76 -10.84
C THR A 166 -14.47 -11.25 -10.69
N PHE A 167 -15.71 -11.58 -10.38
CA PHE A 167 -16.18 -12.95 -10.25
C PHE A 167 -16.66 -13.49 -11.61
N ALA A 168 -16.41 -14.78 -11.88
CA ALA A 168 -16.90 -15.42 -13.10
C ALA A 168 -18.44 -15.48 -13.18
N VAL A 169 -19.09 -15.54 -12.02
CA VAL A 169 -20.55 -15.50 -11.86
C VAL A 169 -20.88 -14.46 -10.80
N ALA A 170 -21.93 -13.67 -11.03
CA ALA A 170 -22.35 -12.66 -10.06
C ALA A 170 -22.64 -13.32 -8.71
N PRO A 171 -22.07 -12.84 -7.60
CA PRO A 171 -22.35 -13.38 -6.28
C PRO A 171 -23.85 -13.28 -5.97
N PRO A 172 -24.46 -14.32 -5.35
CA PRO A 172 -25.88 -14.32 -5.02
C PRO A 172 -26.30 -13.13 -4.17
N ASP A 173 -27.58 -12.77 -4.26
CA ASP A 173 -28.14 -11.69 -3.44
C ASP A 173 -27.92 -11.95 -1.94
N ASN A 174 -27.50 -10.90 -1.23
CA ASN A 174 -27.12 -10.92 0.19
C ASN A 174 -25.91 -11.81 0.55
N ALA A 175 -25.15 -12.33 -0.42
CA ALA A 175 -23.94 -13.09 -0.11
C ALA A 175 -22.82 -12.17 0.43
N SER A 176 -22.26 -12.49 1.59
CA SER A 176 -21.11 -11.74 2.14
C SER A 176 -19.86 -12.02 1.32
N LEU A 177 -19.19 -10.95 0.86
CA LEU A 177 -17.93 -11.05 0.13
C LEU A 177 -16.79 -10.70 1.08
N VAL A 178 -15.93 -11.67 1.35
CA VAL A 178 -14.86 -11.55 2.34
C VAL A 178 -13.53 -11.96 1.72
N TRP A 179 -12.46 -11.24 2.03
CA TRP A 179 -11.13 -11.54 1.53
C TRP A 179 -10.06 -11.49 2.62
N SER A 180 -8.97 -12.23 2.37
CA SER A 180 -7.72 -12.16 3.12
C SER A 180 -6.56 -12.08 2.12
N GLY A 181 -5.52 -11.33 2.45
CA GLY A 181 -4.36 -11.18 1.59
C GLY A 181 -3.43 -10.06 2.07
N ALA A 182 -2.50 -9.68 1.21
CA ALA A 182 -1.64 -8.54 1.44
C ALA A 182 -1.79 -7.47 0.35
N PHE A 183 -1.50 -6.22 0.72
CA PHE A 183 -1.66 -5.06 -0.14
C PHE A 183 -0.48 -4.10 -0.05
N TYR A 184 -0.40 -3.21 -1.05
CA TYR A 184 0.49 -2.07 -1.11
C TYR A 184 -0.31 -0.77 -1.07
N PHE A 185 0.35 0.30 -0.67
CA PHE A 185 -0.11 1.66 -0.95
C PHE A 185 0.40 2.07 -2.32
N ARG A 186 -0.49 2.51 -3.22
CA ARG A 186 -0.07 3.17 -4.47
C ARG A 186 0.24 4.62 -4.17
N CYS A 187 1.45 5.04 -4.50
CA CYS A 187 2.04 6.31 -4.08
C CYS A 187 2.76 7.03 -5.21
N ALA A 188 3.00 8.32 -5.02
CA ALA A 188 3.89 9.14 -5.84
C ALA A 188 4.78 9.97 -4.92
N PHE A 189 5.99 10.33 -5.40
CA PHE A 189 6.88 11.19 -4.64
C PHE A 189 6.25 12.57 -4.42
N GLU A 190 6.55 13.19 -3.26
CA GLU A 190 6.09 14.56 -2.97
C GLU A 190 6.98 15.63 -3.65
N ASP A 191 8.18 15.28 -4.12
CA ASP A 191 9.17 16.21 -4.68
C ASP A 191 9.82 15.67 -5.96
N ASP A 192 10.19 16.57 -6.88
CA ASP A 192 10.91 16.26 -8.13
C ASP A 192 12.44 16.22 -7.96
N SER A 193 12.94 16.52 -6.76
CA SER A 193 14.36 16.50 -6.43
C SER A 193 14.66 15.52 -5.30
N LEU A 194 15.78 14.80 -5.43
CA LEU A 194 16.29 13.91 -4.39
C LEU A 194 17.66 14.42 -3.91
N ASP A 195 17.67 15.09 -2.76
CA ASP A 195 18.88 15.72 -2.21
C ASP A 195 19.68 14.75 -1.33
N GLY A 196 20.71 14.12 -1.92
CA GLY A 196 21.69 13.33 -1.17
C GLY A 196 23.04 14.02 -1.03
N ALA A 197 23.65 13.87 0.14
CA ALA A 197 25.02 14.30 0.40
C ALA A 197 25.97 13.10 0.51
N GLN A 198 27.23 13.28 0.14
CA GLN A 198 28.26 12.25 0.27
C GLN A 198 29.29 12.67 1.32
N PRO A 199 29.00 12.48 2.63
CA PRO A 199 29.93 12.87 3.68
C PRO A 199 31.22 12.03 3.69
N TYR A 200 31.16 10.80 3.18
CA TYR A 200 32.31 9.90 3.11
C TYR A 200 32.26 9.05 1.85
N ARG A 201 33.42 8.71 1.28
CA ARG A 201 33.59 8.07 -0.04
C ARG A 201 32.51 7.06 -0.44
N THR A 202 32.19 6.08 0.41
CA THR A 202 31.23 5.00 0.08
C THR A 202 29.89 5.13 0.81
N ILE A 203 29.65 6.25 1.49
CA ILE A 203 28.49 6.50 2.32
C ILE A 203 27.81 7.78 1.84
N TRP A 204 26.54 7.64 1.51
CA TRP A 204 25.63 8.72 1.19
C TRP A 204 24.67 8.92 2.36
N GLU A 205 24.29 10.17 2.57
CA GLU A 205 23.28 10.58 3.53
C GLU A 205 22.09 11.15 2.76
N LEU A 206 20.91 10.66 3.10
CA LEU A 206 19.64 11.17 2.63
C LEU A 206 18.71 11.21 3.84
N LYS A 207 18.37 12.42 4.30
CA LYS A 207 17.61 12.59 5.54
C LYS A 207 16.28 11.84 5.50
N SER A 208 15.53 12.03 4.42
CA SER A 208 14.26 11.37 4.24
C SER A 208 13.74 11.50 2.82
N ILE A 209 12.81 10.62 2.46
CA ILE A 209 11.95 10.74 1.29
C ILE A 209 10.51 10.82 1.78
N ALA A 210 9.76 11.75 1.20
CA ALA A 210 8.34 11.89 1.43
C ALA A 210 7.56 11.51 0.17
N PHE A 211 6.41 10.87 0.37
CA PHE A 211 5.53 10.41 -0.70
C PHE A 211 4.11 10.30 -0.18
N THR A 212 3.14 10.55 -1.05
CA THR A 212 1.71 10.45 -0.73
C THR A 212 1.08 9.30 -1.48
N SER A 213 0.06 8.68 -0.89
CA SER A 213 -0.80 7.76 -1.63
C SER A 213 -1.60 8.53 -2.68
N ILE A 214 -1.82 7.92 -3.83
CA ILE A 214 -2.65 8.45 -4.90
C ILE A 214 -3.87 7.57 -5.12
N LYS A 215 -4.90 8.14 -5.75
CA LYS A 215 -6.09 7.41 -6.18
C LYS A 215 -6.13 7.42 -7.71
N PRO A 216 -6.31 6.26 -8.35
CA PRO A 216 -6.47 6.16 -9.80
C PRO A 216 -7.80 6.74 -10.28
#